data_AF-A0A3E1BZD0-F1
#
_entry.id   AF-A0A3E1BZD0-F1
#
_cell.length_a   1.000
_cell.length_b   1.000
_cell.length_c   1.000
_cell.angle_alpha   90.00
_cell.angle_beta   90.00
_cell.angle_gamma   90.00
#
_symmetry.space_group_name_H-M   'P 1'
#
loop_
_entity.id
_entity.type
_entity.pdbx_description
1 polymer ?
#
loop_
_entity_poly.entity_id
_entity_poly.type
_entity_poly.pdbx_seq_one_letter_code
_entity_poly.pdbx_strand_id
1 'polypeptide(L)'
;MNNMMACPSCGSGETESIVHGGSYILRCVACGEAVVATSFMAMFDSDDAFSAFADAGPGKHPAPETLIARGPLRQISATISGVARYGTLIRLVPDPKD
;
A
#
# COMPACT_ATOMS: atom_id res chain seq x y z
N MET A 1 23.01 4.96 4.05
CA MET A 1 22.69 4.05 2.93
C MET A 1 21.27 3.56 3.15
N ASN A 2 20.29 4.11 2.42
CA ASN A 2 18.93 3.57 2.45
C ASN A 2 18.97 2.25 1.67
N ASN A 3 18.90 1.12 2.37
CA ASN A 3 18.76 -0.22 1.80
C ASN A 3 17.37 -0.39 1.18
N MET A 4 17.05 0.42 0.16
CA MET A 4 15.85 0.22 -0.63
C MET A 4 16.18 -0.90 -1.63
N MET A 5 15.52 -2.05 -1.48
CA MET A 5 15.68 -3.16 -2.42
C MET A 5 15.28 -2.68 -3.83
N ALA A 6 16.24 -2.67 -4.75
CA ALA A 6 15.96 -2.42 -6.15
C ALA A 6 15.03 -3.51 -6.70
N CYS A 7 14.06 -3.10 -7.51
CA CYS A 7 13.19 -4.01 -8.22
C CYS A 7 14.04 -4.92 -9.11
N PRO A 8 13.94 -6.26 -8.98
CA PRO A 8 14.75 -7.18 -9.76
C PRO A 8 14.44 -7.13 -11.27
N SER A 9 13.24 -6.67 -11.64
CA SER A 9 12.78 -6.64 -13.03
C SER A 9 13.25 -5.41 -13.80
N CYS A 10 13.34 -4.23 -13.17
CA CYS A 10 13.69 -2.98 -13.86
C CYS A 10 14.81 -2.16 -13.19
N GLY A 11 15.32 -2.60 -12.04
CA GLY A 11 16.39 -1.93 -11.30
C GLY A 11 15.99 -0.67 -10.53
N SER A 12 14.73 -0.20 -10.63
CA SER A 12 14.27 0.97 -9.87
C SER A 12 14.22 0.70 -8.37
N GLY A 13 14.67 1.65 -7.55
CA GLY A 13 14.61 1.57 -6.09
C GLY A 13 13.27 2.01 -5.50
N GLU A 14 12.41 2.66 -6.28
CA GLU A 14 11.16 3.22 -5.76
C GLU A 14 10.06 2.16 -5.68
N THR A 15 9.46 2.07 -4.49
CA THR A 15 8.37 1.14 -4.20
C THR A 15 7.20 1.86 -3.54
N GLU A 16 6.04 1.21 -3.64
CA GLU A 16 4.80 1.67 -3.07
C GLU A 16 4.03 0.52 -2.42
N SER A 17 3.31 0.85 -1.35
CA SER A 17 2.55 -0.10 -0.56
C SER A 17 1.14 -0.26 -1.09
N ILE A 18 0.77 -1.50 -1.43
CA ILE A 18 -0.60 -1.86 -1.80
C ILE A 18 -1.12 -3.02 -0.93
N VAL A 19 -2.43 -3.11 -0.83
CA VAL A 19 -3.14 -4.26 -0.23
C VAL A 19 -3.99 -4.95 -1.27
N HIS A 20 -3.87 -6.27 -1.35
CA HIS A 20 -4.65 -7.10 -2.26
C HIS A 20 -4.96 -8.44 -1.62
N GLY A 21 -6.23 -8.82 -1.51
CA GLY A 21 -6.65 -10.14 -1.01
C GLY A 21 -6.15 -10.51 0.40
N GLY A 22 -5.78 -9.53 1.23
CA GLY A 22 -5.20 -9.76 2.56
C GLY A 22 -3.66 -9.79 2.59
N SER A 23 -2.99 -9.58 1.45
CA SER A 23 -1.54 -9.37 1.39
C SER A 23 -1.19 -7.88 1.38
N TYR A 24 -0.14 -7.51 2.11
CA TYR A 24 0.56 -6.23 1.97
C TYR A 24 1.74 -6.43 1.03
N ILE A 25 1.81 -5.62 -0.03
CA ILE A 25 2.75 -5.78 -1.12
C ILE A 25 3.51 -4.47 -1.30
N LEU A 26 4.83 -4.54 -1.35
CA LEU A 26 5.65 -3.48 -1.92
C LEU A 26 5.73 -3.72 -3.42
N ARG A 27 5.12 -2.83 -4.20
CA ARG A 27 5.11 -2.84 -5.66
C ARG A 27 6.12 -1.83 -6.19
N CYS A 28 6.83 -2.14 -7.26
CA CYS A 28 7.70 -1.18 -7.93
C CYS A 28 6.88 -0.07 -8.60
N VAL A 29 7.24 1.19 -8.33
CA VAL A 29 6.59 2.37 -8.92
C VAL A 29 6.75 2.40 -10.45
N ALA A 30 7.91 1.95 -10.96
CA ALA A 30 8.24 2.08 -12.38
C ALA A 30 7.58 1.03 -13.28
N CYS A 31 7.62 -0.25 -12.88
CA CYS A 31 7.11 -1.34 -13.71
C CYS A 31 5.90 -2.08 -13.14
N GLY A 32 5.49 -1.78 -11.90
CA GLY A 32 4.34 -2.42 -11.27
C GLY A 32 4.57 -3.84 -10.74
N GLU A 33 5.79 -4.37 -10.83
CA GLU A 33 6.12 -5.69 -10.32
C GLU A 33 6.09 -5.72 -8.78
N ALA A 34 5.60 -6.83 -8.22
CA ALA A 34 5.68 -7.07 -6.79
C ALA A 34 7.14 -7.33 -6.39
N VAL A 35 7.67 -6.53 -5.48
CA VAL A 35 9.06 -6.65 -4.98
C VAL A 35 9.09 -7.47 -3.70
N VAL A 36 8.15 -7.23 -2.79
CA VAL A 36 8.00 -7.96 -1.52
C VAL A 36 6.51 -8.15 -1.24
N ALA A 37 6.12 -9.30 -0.69
CA ALA A 37 4.77 -9.53 -0.18
C ALA A 37 4.82 -10.15 1.22
N THR A 38 3.92 -9.71 2.10
CA THR A 38 3.68 -10.30 3.42
C THR A 38 2.19 -10.29 3.73
N SER A 39 1.78 -10.95 4.81
CA SER A 39 0.40 -10.86 5.28
C SER A 39 0.09 -9.43 5.72
N PHE A 40 -1.03 -8.87 5.26
CA PHE A 40 -1.48 -7.55 5.69
C PHE A 40 -1.77 -7.56 7.20
N MET A 41 -2.19 -8.69 7.77
CA MET A 41 -2.38 -8.85 9.22
C MET A 41 -1.12 -8.57 10.04
N ALA A 42 0.06 -8.84 9.48
CA ALA A 42 1.33 -8.55 10.15
C ALA A 42 1.59 -7.04 10.30
N MET A 43 0.86 -6.20 9.56
CA MET A 43 0.98 -4.74 9.58
C MET A 43 -0.10 -4.06 10.44
N PHE A 44 -1.16 -4.77 10.85
CA PHE A 44 -2.36 -4.14 11.45
C PHE A 44 -2.13 -3.47 12.77
N ASP A 45 -1.14 -3.88 13.56
CA ASP A 45 -0.94 -3.29 14.88
C ASP A 45 -0.16 -1.95 14.84
N SER A 46 0.04 -1.37 13.65
CA SER A 46 0.69 -0.07 13.52
C SER A 46 -0.26 1.08 13.91
N ASP A 47 0.27 1.98 14.75
CA ASP A 47 -0.31 3.27 15.08
C ASP A 47 0.01 4.36 14.06
N ASP A 48 0.80 4.04 13.02
CA ASP A 48 1.07 4.98 11.93
C ASP A 48 -0.22 5.28 11.17
N ALA A 49 -0.44 6.56 10.91
CA ALA A 49 -1.59 7.01 10.13
C ALA A 49 -1.34 6.79 8.63
N PHE A 50 -2.36 6.29 7.95
CA PHE A 50 -2.37 6.13 6.50
C PHE A 50 -3.65 6.69 5.91
N SER A 51 -3.54 7.15 4.67
CA SER A 51 -4.65 7.33 3.77
C SER A 51 -4.70 6.14 2.80
N ALA A 52 -5.83 5.44 2.79
CA ALA A 52 -6.09 4.27 1.95
C ALA A 52 -7.00 4.65 0.79
N PHE A 53 -6.56 4.39 -0.45
CA PHE A 53 -7.27 4.74 -1.67
C PHE A 53 -7.49 3.51 -2.55
N ALA A 54 -8.48 3.54 -3.44
CA ALA A 54 -8.48 2.60 -4.56
C ALA A 54 -7.21 2.86 -5.42
N ASP A 55 -6.50 1.79 -5.76
CA ASP A 55 -5.24 1.87 -6.46
C ASP A 55 -5.42 2.39 -7.91
N ALA A 56 -4.66 3.42 -8.28
CA ALA A 56 -4.67 4.01 -9.61
C ALA A 56 -3.66 3.38 -10.58
N GLY A 57 -2.89 2.39 -10.11
CA GLY A 57 -1.80 1.73 -10.83
C GLY A 57 -0.42 2.30 -10.51
N PRO A 58 0.64 1.65 -11.03
CA PRO A 58 2.03 1.95 -10.69
C PRO A 58 2.43 3.41 -10.90
N GLY A 59 2.91 4.04 -9.83
CA GLY A 59 3.39 5.42 -9.84
C GLY A 59 2.34 6.48 -10.14
N LYS A 60 1.06 6.11 -10.13
CA LYS A 60 -0.05 7.05 -10.26
C LYS A 60 -0.47 7.56 -8.89
N HIS A 61 -0.73 8.85 -8.80
CA HIS A 61 -1.30 9.44 -7.60
C HIS A 61 -2.79 9.10 -7.54
N PRO A 62 -3.31 8.53 -6.45
CA PRO A 62 -4.73 8.30 -6.29
C PRO A 62 -5.51 9.62 -6.28
N ALA A 63 -6.70 9.62 -6.87
CA ALA A 63 -7.56 10.79 -6.83
C ALA A 63 -8.26 10.90 -5.46
N PRO A 64 -8.50 12.10 -4.91
CA PRO A 64 -9.10 12.26 -3.57
C PRO A 64 -10.45 11.55 -3.40
N GLU A 65 -11.26 11.49 -4.46
CA GLU A 65 -12.56 10.82 -4.47
C GLU A 65 -12.47 9.29 -4.35
N THR A 66 -11.29 8.69 -4.52
CA THR A 66 -11.08 7.25 -4.35
C THR A 66 -10.65 6.88 -2.93
N LEU A 67 -10.67 7.84 -1.99
CA LEU A 67 -10.37 7.61 -0.59
C LEU A 67 -11.36 6.60 0.01
N ILE A 68 -10.83 5.52 0.57
CA ILE A 68 -11.59 4.45 1.24
C ILE A 68 -11.64 4.71 2.75
N ALA A 69 -10.48 5.04 3.34
CA ALA A 69 -10.35 5.28 4.77
C ALA A 69 -9.08 6.09 5.07
N ARG A 70 -9.07 6.78 6.21
CA ARG A 70 -7.90 7.50 6.71
C ARG A 70 -7.80 7.38 8.23
N GLY A 71 -6.59 7.17 8.74
CA GLY A 71 -6.32 7.08 10.18
C GLY A 71 -5.23 6.07 10.52
N PRO A 72 -4.99 5.80 11.82
CA PRO A 72 -4.07 4.76 12.28
C PRO A 72 -4.40 3.41 11.63
N LEU A 73 -3.39 2.69 11.12
CA LEU A 73 -3.61 1.46 10.36
C LEU A 73 -4.44 0.44 11.14
N ARG A 74 -4.21 0.33 12.46
CA ARG A 74 -5.01 -0.52 13.34
C ARG A 74 -6.51 -0.22 13.30
N GLN A 75 -6.89 1.05 13.19
CA GLN A 75 -8.30 1.48 13.19
C GLN A 75 -8.97 1.28 11.84
N ILE A 76 -8.21 1.41 10.73
CA ILE A 76 -8.77 1.32 9.37
C ILE A 76 -8.59 -0.05 8.71
N SER A 77 -7.86 -0.97 9.35
CA SER A 77 -7.53 -2.31 8.84
C SER A 77 -8.76 -3.14 8.44
N ALA A 78 -9.84 -3.07 9.22
CA ALA A 78 -11.09 -3.80 8.97
C ALA A 78 -11.77 -3.32 7.68
N THR A 79 -11.85 -1.99 7.48
CA THR A 79 -12.40 -1.38 6.26
C THR A 79 -11.57 -1.77 5.04
N ILE A 80 -10.23 -1.66 5.13
CA ILE A 80 -9.31 -2.04 4.05
C ILE A 80 -9.50 -3.52 3.69
N SER A 81 -9.51 -4.40 4.70
CA SER A 81 -9.67 -5.85 4.49
C SER A 81 -11.02 -6.19 3.87
N GLY A 82 -12.09 -5.50 4.29
CA GLY A 82 -13.42 -5.65 3.73
C GLY A 82 -13.47 -5.32 2.23
N VAL A 83 -12.84 -4.22 1.82
CA VAL A 83 -12.78 -3.79 0.42
C VAL A 83 -11.85 -4.68 -0.42
N ALA A 84 -10.67 -5.01 0.11
CA ALA A 84 -9.68 -5.86 -0.57
C ALA A 84 -10.20 -7.28 -0.85
N ARG A 85 -11.09 -7.80 0.01
CA ARG A 85 -11.72 -9.12 -0.15
C ARG A 85 -12.53 -9.25 -1.45
N TYR A 86 -13.04 -8.14 -1.97
CA TYR A 86 -13.80 -8.11 -3.23
C TYR A 86 -12.93 -7.87 -4.47
N GLY A 87 -11.60 -8.00 -4.33
CA GLY A 87 -10.65 -7.87 -5.44
C GLY A 87 -10.21 -6.44 -5.74
N THR A 88 -10.60 -5.46 -4.91
CA THR A 88 -10.10 -4.09 -5.04
C THR A 88 -8.65 -4.02 -4.57
N LEU A 89 -7.76 -3.49 -5.41
CA LEU A 89 -6.40 -3.15 -4.99
C LEU A 89 -6.44 -1.80 -4.27
N ILE A 90 -5.78 -1.73 -3.12
CA ILE A 90 -5.81 -0.55 -2.25
C ILE A 90 -4.40 0.01 -2.11
N ARG A 91 -4.20 1.29 -2.41
CA ARG A 91 -2.95 2.01 -2.21
C ARG A 91 -2.89 2.61 -0.81
N LEU A 92 -1.83 2.32 -0.05
CA LEU A 92 -1.59 2.89 1.28
C LEU A 92 -0.55 4.01 1.22
N VAL A 93 -0.98 5.25 1.42
CA VAL A 93 -0.09 6.41 1.50
C VAL A 93 0.12 6.74 2.98
N PRO A 94 1.35 6.68 3.52
CA PRO A 94 1.62 7.13 4.88
C PRO A 94 1.28 8.61 5.00
N ASP A 95 0.55 8.97 6.05
CA ASP A 95 0.34 10.38 6.37
C ASP A 95 1.66 10.95 6.95
N PRO A 96 2.01 12.22 6.66
CA PRO A 96 3.14 12.86 7.31
C PRO A 96 2.97 12.83 8.83
N LYS A 97 4.02 12.45 9.55
CA LYS A 97 4.10 12.71 11.00
C LYS A 97 4.56 14.17 11.15
N ASP A 98 3.78 14.95 11.90
CA ASP A 98 4.16 16.32 12.29
C ASP A 98 5.50 16.32 13.08
#